data_AF-A0A7V3KXL6-F1
#
_entry.id   AF-A0A7V3KXL6-F1
#
_cell.length_a   1.000
_cell.length_b   1.000
_cell.length_c   1.000
_cell.angle_alpha   90.00
_cell.angle_beta   90.00
_cell.angle_gamma   90.00
#
_symmetry.space_group_name_H-M   'P 1'
#
loop_
_entity.id
_entity.type
_entity.pdbx_description
1 polymer ?
#
loop_
_entity_poly.entity_id
_entity_poly.type
_entity_poly.pdbx_seq_one_letter_code
_entity_poly.pdbx_strand_id
1 'polypeptide(L)'
;MAGEDLGKVLDKANLDAILFLSLENIRYLCGFTGSEGVLLVTKQERYFLSDFRYAAQAQKELRGAIFNKYRQKIEGLAKLLKKLRIKRLGFEARAMNYEDFSLLHAKLPRLSLTPLVKEISRLRALKSPEEVGKIRQAVQIASA
;
A
#
# COMPACT_ATOMS: atom_id res chain seq x y z
N MET A 1 -9.06 13.32 1.45
CA MET A 1 -10.05 12.23 1.59
C MET A 1 -9.39 10.90 1.96
N ALA A 2 -8.68 10.19 1.07
CA ALA A 2 -8.09 8.88 1.44
C ALA A 2 -7.10 8.91 2.64
N GLY A 3 -6.33 9.99 2.80
CA GLY A 3 -5.39 10.13 3.92
C GLY A 3 -6.05 10.26 5.30
N GLU A 4 -7.20 10.92 5.38
CA GLU A 4 -7.93 11.09 6.65
C GLU A 4 -8.58 9.79 7.11
N ASP A 5 -9.05 8.97 6.17
CA ASP A 5 -9.64 7.67 6.49
C ASP A 5 -8.60 6.67 6.98
N LEU A 6 -7.39 6.68 6.40
CA LEU A 6 -6.30 5.82 6.85
C LEU A 6 -5.78 6.18 8.24
N GLY A 7 -5.73 7.47 8.59
CA GLY A 7 -5.40 7.91 9.95
C GLY A 7 -6.37 7.33 10.98
N LYS A 8 -7.68 7.38 10.70
CA LYS A 8 -8.71 6.78 11.57
C LYS A 8 -8.56 5.27 11.70
N VAL A 9 -8.20 4.56 10.63
CA VAL A 9 -7.95 3.11 10.69
C VAL A 9 -6.74 2.81 11.58
N LEU A 10 -5.64 3.55 11.40
CA LEU A 10 -4.44 3.42 12.23
C LEU A 10 -4.77 3.63 13.72
N ASP A 11 -5.55 4.66 14.05
CA ASP A 11 -5.92 4.97 15.43
C ASP A 11 -6.87 3.93 16.03
N LYS A 12 -7.96 3.58 15.34
CA LYS A 12 -8.96 2.63 15.84
C LYS A 12 -8.41 1.24 16.04
N ALA A 13 -7.56 0.77 15.12
CA ALA A 13 -6.93 -0.54 15.21
C ALA A 13 -5.59 -0.51 15.98
N ASN A 14 -5.20 0.65 16.51
CA ASN A 14 -3.98 0.84 17.30
C ASN A 14 -2.72 0.36 16.55
N LEU A 15 -2.59 0.75 15.29
CA LEU A 15 -1.53 0.34 14.38
C LEU A 15 -0.48 1.44 14.20
N ASP A 16 0.76 1.04 13.95
CA ASP A 16 1.84 1.97 13.60
C ASP A 16 1.89 2.23 12.08
N ALA A 17 1.51 1.21 11.30
CA ALA A 17 1.47 1.28 9.84
C ALA A 17 0.45 0.31 9.24
N ILE A 18 0.10 0.55 7.96
CA ILE A 18 -0.68 -0.36 7.11
C ILE A 18 0.16 -0.74 5.89
N LEU A 19 0.23 -2.04 5.59
CA LEU A 19 0.86 -2.58 4.39
C LEU A 19 -0.20 -2.87 3.33
N PHE A 20 -0.08 -2.17 2.20
CA PHE A 20 -0.84 -2.38 0.98
C PHE A 20 -0.03 -3.21 -0.03
N LEU A 21 -0.67 -4.25 -0.55
CA LEU A 21 -0.12 -5.25 -1.48
C LEU A 21 -0.89 -5.27 -2.80
N SER A 22 -2.17 -4.91 -2.77
CA SER A 22 -3.00 -4.82 -3.97
C SER A 22 -2.59 -3.62 -4.82
N LEU A 23 -2.31 -3.88 -6.10
CA LEU A 23 -1.86 -2.85 -7.04
C LEU A 23 -2.91 -1.75 -7.24
N GLU A 24 -4.19 -2.07 -7.07
CA GLU A 24 -5.26 -1.09 -7.19
C GLU A 24 -5.27 -0.10 -6.03
N ASN A 25 -5.00 -0.55 -4.80
CA ASN A 25 -4.87 0.37 -3.66
C ASN A 25 -3.54 1.11 -3.71
N ILE A 26 -2.45 0.46 -4.14
CA ILE A 26 -1.16 1.14 -4.39
C ILE A 26 -1.36 2.28 -5.41
N ARG A 27 -1.96 1.99 -6.57
CA ARG A 27 -2.25 2.99 -7.60
C ARG A 27 -3.14 4.11 -7.07
N TYR A 28 -4.18 3.77 -6.31
CA TYR A 28 -5.07 4.78 -5.73
C TYR A 28 -4.35 5.68 -4.70
N LEU A 29 -3.47 5.11 -3.87
CA LEU A 29 -2.85 5.81 -2.75
C LEU A 29 -1.56 6.56 -3.10
N CYS A 30 -0.82 6.12 -4.11
CA CYS A 30 0.44 6.77 -4.51
C CYS A 30 0.59 6.99 -6.03
N GLY A 31 -0.39 6.61 -6.86
CA GLY A 31 -0.38 6.90 -8.30
C GLY A 31 0.40 5.91 -9.16
N PHE A 32 1.14 4.97 -8.56
CA PHE A 32 1.97 4.01 -9.30
C PHE A 32 1.14 3.07 -10.18
N THR A 33 1.52 2.94 -11.45
CA THR A 33 0.79 2.16 -12.46
C THR A 33 1.51 0.87 -12.89
N GLY A 34 2.69 0.61 -12.34
CA GLY A 34 3.43 -0.63 -12.60
C GLY A 34 2.76 -1.85 -11.97
N SER A 35 3.37 -3.01 -12.21
CA SER A 35 2.78 -4.32 -11.88
C SER A 35 3.43 -5.04 -10.70
N GLU A 36 4.37 -4.42 -10.00
CA GLU A 36 5.02 -5.03 -8.84
C GLU A 36 5.42 -3.97 -7.81
N GLY A 37 5.11 -4.22 -6.55
CA GLY A 37 5.51 -3.38 -5.43
C GLY A 37 4.58 -3.50 -4.23
N VAL A 38 4.98 -2.88 -3.13
CA VAL A 38 4.19 -2.77 -1.90
C VAL A 38 4.23 -1.35 -1.38
N LEU A 39 3.17 -0.91 -0.71
CA LEU A 39 3.10 0.43 -0.12
C LEU A 39 2.91 0.31 1.39
N LEU A 40 3.86 0.85 2.15
CA LEU A 40 3.75 0.99 3.59
C LEU A 40 3.27 2.41 3.91
N VAL A 41 2.14 2.54 4.60
CA VAL A 41 1.60 3.83 5.04
C VAL A 41 1.71 3.91 6.56
N THR A 42 2.45 4.90 7.05
CA THR A 42 2.48 5.27 8.48
C THR A 42 1.59 6.49 8.72
N LYS A 43 1.54 6.98 9.96
CA LYS A 43 0.86 8.24 10.28
C LYS A 43 1.52 9.46 9.64
N GLN A 44 2.83 9.40 9.38
CA GLN A 44 3.62 10.53 8.90
C GLN A 44 3.96 10.41 7.41
N GLU A 45 4.33 9.21 6.97
CA GLU A 45 5.01 9.00 5.70
C GLU A 45 4.44 7.79 4.96
N ARG A 46 4.67 7.76 3.65
CA ARG A 46 4.39 6.60 2.80
C ARG A 46 5.66 6.14 2.14
N TYR A 47 5.86 4.83 2.08
CA TYR A 47 7.02 4.22 1.45
C TYR A 47 6.55 3.21 0.42
N PHE A 48 6.87 3.47 -0.85
CA PHE A 48 6.65 2.51 -1.92
C PHE A 48 7.93 1.70 -2.12
N LEU A 49 7.83 0.37 -2.01
CA LEU A 49 8.94 -0.53 -2.27
C LEU A 49 8.68 -1.33 -3.54
N SER A 50 9.67 -1.38 -4.43
CA SER A 50 9.67 -2.23 -5.61
C SER A 50 11.10 -2.63 -6.00
N ASP A 51 11.23 -3.49 -7.00
CA ASP A 51 12.52 -3.90 -7.55
C ASP A 51 13.09 -2.85 -8.52
N PHE A 52 14.28 -3.13 -9.07
CA PHE A 52 15.01 -2.21 -9.91
C PHE A 52 14.32 -1.89 -11.25
N ARG A 53 13.46 -2.79 -11.76
CA ARG A 53 12.78 -2.62 -13.06
C ARG A 53 11.86 -1.40 -13.03
N TYR A 54 11.28 -1.12 -11.87
CA TYR A 54 10.32 -0.03 -11.69
C TYR A 54 10.94 1.25 -11.11
N ALA A 55 12.26 1.32 -10.89
CA ALA A 55 12.88 2.47 -10.23
C ALA A 55 12.65 3.79 -10.99
N ALA A 56 12.86 3.80 -12.32
CA ALA A 56 12.64 4.98 -13.14
C ALA A 56 11.15 5.37 -13.24
N GLN A 57 10.26 4.37 -13.28
CA GLN A 57 8.82 4.61 -13.31
C GLN A 57 8.31 5.17 -11.98
N ALA A 58 8.74 4.60 -10.86
CA ALA A 58 8.39 5.05 -9.51
C ALA A 58 8.80 6.50 -9.27
N GLN A 59 9.98 6.91 -9.74
CA GLN A 59 10.43 8.32 -9.65
C GLN A 59 9.50 9.30 -10.39
N LYS A 60 8.84 8.87 -11.47
CA LYS A 60 7.95 9.72 -12.27
C LYS A 60 6.52 9.73 -11.76
N GLU A 61 6.05 8.60 -11.22
CA GLU A 61 4.61 8.39 -10.96
C GLU A 61 4.21 8.57 -9.50
N LEU A 62 5.13 8.35 -8.55
CA LEU A 62 4.79 8.38 -7.12
C LEU A 62 4.38 9.77 -6.66
N ARG A 63 3.24 9.83 -5.98
CA ARG A 63 2.71 11.04 -5.36
C ARG A 63 2.64 10.85 -3.85
N GLY A 64 3.44 11.60 -3.11
CA GLY A 64 3.45 11.56 -1.65
C GLY A 64 3.92 10.23 -1.07
N ALA A 65 4.82 9.51 -1.76
CA ALA A 65 5.45 8.30 -1.27
C ALA A 65 6.94 8.28 -1.63
N ILE A 66 7.76 7.81 -0.70
CA ILE A 66 9.21 7.69 -0.84
C ILE A 66 9.53 6.34 -1.51
N PHE A 67 10.32 6.36 -2.58
CA PHE A 67 10.75 5.13 -3.25
C PHE A 67 11.87 4.43 -2.50
N ASN A 68 11.67 3.15 -2.22
CA ASN A 68 12.61 2.27 -1.52
C ASN A 68 12.86 1.00 -2.36
N LYS A 69 13.97 0.97 -3.08
CA LYS A 69 14.35 -0.22 -3.87
C LYS A 69 14.65 -1.42 -2.97
N TYR A 70 14.07 -2.58 -3.28
CA TYR A 70 14.50 -3.88 -2.73
C TYR A 70 15.19 -4.75 -3.78
N ARG A 71 15.99 -5.72 -3.32
CA ARG A 71 16.42 -6.86 -4.13
C ARG A 71 15.49 -8.06 -3.92
N GLN A 72 15.17 -8.34 -2.65
CA GLN A 72 14.18 -9.33 -2.24
C GLN A 72 13.09 -8.61 -1.44
N LYS A 73 11.82 -8.80 -1.84
CA LYS A 73 10.65 -8.08 -1.32
C LYS A 73 10.57 -8.11 0.20
N ILE A 74 10.54 -9.33 0.77
CA ILE A 74 10.40 -9.53 2.22
C ILE A 74 11.60 -9.00 3.00
N GLU A 75 12.82 -9.12 2.47
CA GLU A 75 14.00 -8.57 3.14
C GLU A 75 14.00 -7.05 3.17
N GLY A 76 13.65 -6.42 2.05
CA GLY A 76 13.52 -4.97 1.95
C GLY A 76 12.43 -4.43 2.89
N LEU A 77 11.27 -5.08 2.89
CA LEU A 77 10.18 -4.75 3.80
C LEU A 77 10.59 -4.90 5.26
N ALA A 78 11.18 -6.04 5.64
CA ALA A 78 11.59 -6.29 7.02
C ALA A 78 12.66 -5.28 7.50
N LYS A 79 13.62 -4.92 6.63
CA LYS A 79 14.61 -3.88 6.92
C LYS A 79 13.95 -2.52 7.16
N LEU A 80 12.97 -2.15 6.33
CA LEU A 80 12.24 -0.90 6.49
C LEU A 80 11.43 -0.87 7.79
N LEU A 81 10.67 -1.92 8.08
CA LEU A 81 9.87 -2.03 9.31
C LEU A 81 10.74 -1.91 10.57
N LYS A 82 11.92 -2.57 10.59
CA LYS A 82 12.91 -2.42 11.67
C LYS A 82 13.42 -0.98 11.78
N LYS A 83 13.80 -0.36 10.66
CA LYS A 83 14.31 1.02 10.62
C LYS A 83 13.29 2.00 11.21
N LEU A 84 12.02 1.83 10.87
CA LEU A 84 10.92 2.66 11.34
C LEU A 84 10.38 2.26 12.72
N ARG A 85 10.93 1.20 13.33
CA ARG A 85 10.50 0.65 14.63
C ARG A 85 9.01 0.31 14.69
N ILE A 86 8.45 -0.17 13.57
CA ILE A 86 7.06 -0.64 13.49
C ILE A 86 6.91 -1.90 14.34
N LYS A 87 5.94 -1.90 15.24
CA LYS A 87 5.59 -3.04 16.11
C LYS A 87 4.22 -3.62 15.79
N ARG A 88 3.30 -2.81 15.28
CA ARG A 88 1.91 -3.18 14.97
C ARG A 88 1.61 -2.81 13.53
N LEU A 89 1.55 -3.82 12.67
CA LEU A 89 1.36 -3.66 11.23
C LEU A 89 0.00 -4.23 10.83
N GLY A 90 -0.89 -3.36 10.35
CA GLY A 90 -2.06 -3.78 9.61
C GLY A 90 -1.66 -4.22 8.21
N PHE A 91 -2.34 -5.20 7.63
CA PHE A 91 -2.09 -5.61 6.24
C PHE A 91 -3.37 -5.98 5.50
N GLU A 92 -3.35 -5.87 4.18
CA GLU A 92 -4.48 -6.28 3.33
C GLU A 92 -4.64 -7.79 3.31
N ALA A 93 -5.52 -8.32 4.15
CA ALA A 93 -5.64 -9.77 4.33
C ALA A 93 -6.05 -10.51 3.05
N ARG A 94 -6.76 -9.85 2.14
CA ARG A 94 -7.17 -10.42 0.85
C ARG A 94 -6.06 -10.43 -0.21
N ALA A 95 -5.01 -9.62 -0.04
CA ALA A 95 -3.91 -9.50 -1.00
C ALA A 95 -2.62 -10.15 -0.49
N MET A 96 -2.51 -10.36 0.83
CA MET A 96 -1.40 -11.08 1.44
C MET A 96 -1.51 -12.58 1.15
N ASN A 97 -0.50 -13.14 0.49
CA ASN A 97 -0.37 -14.59 0.37
C ASN A 97 0.26 -15.19 1.64
N TYR A 98 0.10 -16.50 1.82
CA TYR A 98 0.57 -17.20 3.01
C TYR A 98 2.11 -17.22 3.12
N GLU A 99 2.81 -17.29 2.00
CA GLU A 99 4.29 -17.33 1.97
C GLU A 99 4.89 -16.03 2.50
N ASP A 100 4.46 -14.88 1.96
CA ASP A 100 4.89 -13.55 2.39
C ASP A 100 4.57 -13.31 3.88
N PHE A 101 3.37 -13.72 4.32
CA PHE A 101 2.98 -13.65 5.74
C PHE A 101 3.93 -14.48 6.63
N SER A 102 4.16 -15.74 6.26
CA SER A 102 4.99 -16.67 7.03
C SER A 102 6.44 -16.21 7.11
N LEU A 103 7.01 -15.74 5.99
CA LEU A 103 8.37 -15.21 5.94
C LEU A 103 8.52 -13.93 6.77
N LEU A 104 7.52 -13.04 6.72
CA LEU A 104 7.54 -11.81 7.51
C LEU A 104 7.44 -12.10 9.01
N HIS A 105 6.55 -13.01 9.41
CA HIS A 105 6.39 -13.45 10.80
C HIS A 105 7.68 -14.10 11.33
N ALA A 106 8.31 -14.99 10.54
CA ALA A 106 9.57 -15.63 10.92
C ALA A 106 10.73 -14.62 11.07
N LYS A 107 10.84 -13.64 10.16
CA LYS A 107 11.92 -12.62 10.21
C LYS A 107 11.70 -11.56 11.29
N LEU A 108 10.46 -11.32 11.69
CA LEU A 108 10.06 -10.30 12.66
C LEU A 108 9.15 -10.90 13.75
N PRO A 109 9.67 -11.78 14.63
CA PRO A 109 8.85 -12.49 15.61
C PRO A 109 8.17 -11.59 16.66
N ARG A 110 8.62 -10.33 16.79
CA ARG A 110 8.02 -9.33 17.69
C ARG A 110 7.03 -8.39 16.99
N LEU A 111 6.83 -8.55 15.68
CA LEU A 111 5.89 -7.75 14.91
C LEU A 111 4.49 -8.35 15.04
N SER A 112 3.55 -7.58 15.57
CA SER A 112 2.13 -7.93 15.53
C SER A 112 1.58 -7.65 14.12
N LEU A 113 1.07 -8.68 13.46
CA LEU A 113 0.40 -8.60 12.17
C LEU A 113 -1.11 -8.65 12.38
N THR A 114 -1.80 -7.57 12.00
CA THR A 114 -3.25 -7.46 12.14
C THR A 114 -3.90 -7.51 10.74
N PRO A 115 -4.73 -8.52 10.43
CA PRO A 115 -5.41 -8.57 9.15
C PRO A 115 -6.46 -7.46 9.06
N LEU A 116 -6.44 -6.69 7.97
CA LEU A 116 -7.44 -5.68 7.64
C LEU A 116 -8.28 -6.16 6.45
N VAL A 117 -9.60 -6.04 6.60
CA VAL A 117 -10.57 -6.43 5.56
C VAL A 117 -11.61 -5.34 5.39
N LYS A 118 -12.48 -5.14 6.39
CA LYS A 118 -13.60 -4.21 6.30
C LYS A 118 -13.12 -2.77 6.47
N GLU A 119 -12.11 -2.57 7.29
CA GLU A 119 -11.49 -1.30 7.66
C GLU A 119 -10.99 -0.52 6.44
N ILE A 120 -10.52 -1.23 5.42
CA ILE A 120 -9.95 -0.65 4.20
C ILE A 120 -10.80 -0.91 2.95
N SER A 121 -11.91 -1.66 3.08
CA SER A 121 -12.77 -2.04 1.94
C SER A 121 -13.41 -0.85 1.21
N ARG A 122 -13.64 0.26 1.93
CA ARG A 122 -14.34 1.44 1.41
C ARG A 122 -13.41 2.55 0.93
N LEU A 123 -12.08 2.34 0.96
CA LEU A 123 -11.10 3.36 0.59
C LEU A 123 -11.35 3.99 -0.78
N ARG A 124 -11.86 3.18 -1.74
CA ARG A 124 -12.09 3.59 -3.13
C ARG A 124 -13.56 3.76 -3.48
N ALA A 125 -14.46 3.70 -2.50
CA ALA A 125 -15.91 3.73 -2.74
C ALA A 125 -16.40 5.11 -3.19
N LEU A 126 -15.91 6.18 -2.55
CA LEU A 126 -16.21 7.56 -2.94
C LEU A 126 -15.20 8.04 -3.97
N LYS A 127 -15.68 8.29 -5.19
CA LYS A 127 -14.87 8.74 -6.32
C LYS A 127 -14.68 10.24 -6.31
N SER A 128 -13.48 10.68 -6.65
CA SER A 128 -13.23 12.10 -6.94
C SER A 128 -13.92 12.51 -8.25
N PRO A 129 -14.20 13.81 -8.45
CA PRO A 129 -14.70 14.30 -9.73
C PRO A 129 -13.82 13.92 -10.91
N GLU A 130 -12.50 13.88 -10.73
CA GLU A 130 -11.53 13.44 -11.74
C GLU A 130 -11.70 11.93 -12.07
N GLU A 131 -11.85 11.07 -11.06
CA GLU A 131 -12.11 9.64 -11.26
C GLU A 131 -13.44 9.42 -12.00
N VAL A 132 -14.50 10.14 -11.62
CA VAL A 132 -15.81 10.08 -12.30
C VAL A 132 -15.69 10.52 -13.75
N GLY A 133 -14.94 11.58 -14.04
CA GLY A 133 -14.68 12.05 -15.41
C GLY A 133 -14.01 10.97 -16.26
N LYS A 134 -12.97 10.31 -15.74
CA LYS A 134 -12.28 9.20 -16.43
C LYS A 134 -13.21 8.01 -16.68
N ILE A 135 -14.08 7.67 -15.72
CA ILE A 135 -15.06 6.60 -15.89
C ILE A 135 -16.04 6.94 -17.02
N ARG A 136 -16.57 8.16 -17.07
CA ARG A 136 -17.48 8.60 -18.15
C ARG A 136 -16.82 8.52 -19.52
N GLN A 137 -15.56 8.96 -19.62
CA GLN A 137 -14.80 8.87 -20.88
C GLN A 137 -14.61 7.41 -21.33
N ALA A 138 -14.29 6.50 -20.40
CA ALA A 138 -14.18 5.08 -20.71
C ALA A 138 -15.51 4.49 -21.23
N VAL A 139 -16.64 4.87 -20.65
CA VAL A 139 -17.98 4.47 -21.12
C VAL A 139 -18.24 4.98 -22.54
N GLN A 140 -17.90 6.25 -22.82
CA GLN A 140 -18.05 6.82 -24.16
C GLN A 140 -17.23 6.07 -25.22
N ILE A 141 -15.99 5.70 -24.91
CA ILE A 141 -15.14 4.93 -25.82
C ILE A 141 -15.71 3.52 -26.06
N ALA A 142 -16.23 2.87 -25.02
CA ALA A 142 -16.75 1.50 -25.12
C ALA A 142 -18.11 1.40 -25.82
N SER A 143 -18.87 2.51 -25.86
CA SER A 143 -20.23 2.56 -26.44
C SER A 143 -20.26 3.21 -27.83
N ALA A 144 -19.10 3.60 -28.37
CA ALA A 144 -18.93 4.12 -29.73
C ALA A 144 -18.64 2.97 -30.70
#